data_AF-A0ABD0MLM9-F1
#
_entry.id   AF-A0ABD0MLM9-F1
#
_cell.length_a   1.000
_cell.length_b   1.000
_cell.length_c   1.000
_cell.angle_alpha   90.00
_cell.angle_beta   90.00
_cell.angle_gamma   90.00
#
_symmetry.space_group_name_H-M   'P 1'
#
loop_
_entity.id
_entity.type
_entity.pdbx_description
1 polymer ?
#
loop_
_entity_poly.entity_id
_entity_poly.type
_entity_poly.pdbx_seq_one_letter_code
_entity_poly.pdbx_strand_id
1 'polypeptide(L)' 'MFMYTVSVTTGKQTFAGTVDYIYLTLVGTERCSDRTLLDKSFFEHFARGT' A
#
# COMPACT_ATOMS: atom_id res chain seq x y z
N MET A 1 5.78 3.58 20.43
CA MET A 1 5.46 2.97 19.13
C MET A 1 4.30 3.75 18.54
N PHE A 2 4.43 4.26 17.31
CA PHE A 2 3.31 4.95 16.64
C PHE A 2 2.55 3.94 15.78
N MET A 3 1.22 4.08 15.73
CA MET A 3 0.36 3.23 14.93
C MET A 3 -0.43 4.12 13.97
N TYR A 4 -0.41 3.74 12.69
CA TYR A 4 -1.13 4.43 11.63
C TYR A 4 -2.07 3.44 10.95
N THR A 5 -3.30 3.87 10.71
CA THR A 5 -4.23 3.15 9.82
C THR A 5 -4.12 3.77 8.44
N VAL A 6 -3.75 2.96 7.45
CA VAL A 6 -3.60 3.40 6.05
C VAL A 6 -4.64 2.66 5.20
N SER A 7 -5.41 3.41 4.42
CA SER A 7 -6.38 2.87 3.46
C SER A 7 -5.90 3.15 2.04
N VAL A 8 -5.94 2.14 1.19
CA VAL A 8 -5.57 2.22 -0.23
C VAL A 8 -6.74 1.75 -1.07
N THR A 9 -7.04 2.48 -2.14
CA THR A 9 -8.04 2.10 -3.15
C THR A 9 -7.37 1.99 -4.50
N THR A 10 -7.52 0.85 -5.16
CA THR A 10 -7.04 0.65 -6.52
C THR A 10 -8.09 1.14 -7.51
N GLY A 11 -7.65 1.89 -8.53
CA GLY A 11 -8.53 2.43 -9.57
C GLY A 11 -9.29 1.35 -10.36
N LYS A 12 -10.30 1.80 -11.12
CA LYS A 12 -11.19 0.93 -11.92
C LYS A 12 -10.82 0.87 -13.41
N GLN A 13 -9.82 1.65 -13.84
CA GLN A 13 -9.37 1.66 -15.23
C GLN A 13 -8.76 0.31 -15.65
N THR A 14 -8.73 0.05 -16.95
CA THR A 14 -8.03 -1.11 -17.51
C THR A 14 -6.57 -1.06 -17.05
N PHE A 15 -6.05 -2.21 -16.58
CA PHE A 15 -4.69 -2.36 -16.07
C PHE A 15 -4.36 -1.59 -14.76
N ALA A 16 -5.35 -1.24 -13.94
CA ALA A 16 -5.11 -0.53 -12.67
C ALA A 16 -4.50 -1.41 -11.55
N GLY A 17 -4.72 -2.71 -11.59
CA GLY A 17 -4.22 -3.63 -10.55
C GLY A 17 -2.79 -4.11 -10.82
N THR A 18 -2.13 -4.64 -9.80
CA THR A 18 -0.77 -5.19 -9.90
C THR A 18 -0.55 -6.38 -8.98
N VAL A 19 0.33 -7.29 -9.40
CA VAL A 19 0.82 -8.43 -8.59
C VAL A 19 2.19 -8.15 -7.96
N ASP A 20 2.70 -6.93 -8.10
CA ASP A 20 4.00 -6.52 -7.57
C ASP A 20 3.96 -6.29 -6.06
N TYR A 21 5.15 -6.25 -5.45
CA TYR A 21 5.31 -5.87 -4.06
C TYR A 21 5.19 -4.35 -3.88
N ILE A 22 4.19 -3.93 -3.10
CA ILE A 22 3.94 -2.52 -2.78
C ILE A 22 4.45 -2.22 -1.38
N TYR A 23 5.12 -1.08 -1.20
CA TYR A 23 5.71 -0.69 0.07
C TYR A 23 5.35 0.75 0.44
N LEU A 24 5.32 1.02 1.74
CA LEU A 24 5.06 2.34 2.32
C LEU A 24 6.24 2.79 3.19
N THR A 25 6.61 4.06 3.03
CA THR A 25 7.49 4.79 3.95
C THR A 25 6.80 6.11 4.29
N LEU A 26 6.59 6.38 5.58
CA LEU A 26 6.09 7.68 6.03
C LEU A 26 7.28 8.64 6.15
N VAL A 27 7.21 9.78 5.47
CA VAL A 27 8.23 10.85 5.54
C VAL A 27 7.66 12.02 6.33
N GLY A 28 8.22 12.26 7.52
CA GLY A 28 7.89 13.42 8.35
C GLY A 28 8.96 14.51 8.25
N THR A 29 8.74 15.65 8.90
CA THR A 29 9.67 16.79 8.92
C THR A 29 11.01 16.48 9.57
N GLU A 30 11.06 15.53 10.51
CA GLU A 30 12.26 15.18 11.26
C GLU A 30 12.89 13.85 10.82
N ARG A 31 12.08 12.88 10.37
CA ARG A 31 12.53 11.52 10.06
C ARG A 31 11.56 10.75 9.16
N CYS A 32 12.05 9.64 8.64
CA CYS A 32 11.26 8.64 7.92
C CYS A 32 10.97 7.41 8.80
N SER A 33 9.88 6.70 8.52
CA SER A 33 9.67 5.34 9.03
C SER A 33 10.54 4.34 8.28
N ASP A 34 10.64 3.12 8.82
CA ASP A 34 11.11 1.98 8.04
C ASP A 34 10.16 1.70 6.85
N ARG A 35 10.70 1.04 5.84
CA ARG A 35 9.93 0.57 4.68
C ARG A 35 9.06 -0.61 5.11
N THR A 36 7.75 -0.44 5.00
CA THR A 36 6.76 -1.45 5.37
C THR A 36 6.15 -2.06 4.11
N LEU A 37 6.15 -3.39 3.98
CA LEU A 37 5.43 -4.08 2.92
C LEU A 37 3.92 -3.91 3.16
N LEU A 38 3.20 -3.39 2.17
CA LEU A 38 1.74 -3.34 2.21
C LEU A 38 1.20 -4.64 1.62
N ASP A 39 1.04 -5.65 2.45
CA ASP A 39 0.48 -6.93 2.03
C ASP A 39 -1.03 -6.93 2.28
N LYS A 40 -1.83 -6.86 1.21
CA LYS A 40 -3.21 -7.37 1.27
C LYS A 40 -3.11 -8.90 1.23
N SER A 41 -4.13 -9.61 1.71
CA SER A 41 -4.14 -11.09 1.68
C SER A 41 -3.73 -11.63 0.30
N PHE A 42 -3.11 -12.81 0.27
CA PHE A 42 -2.57 -13.47 -0.93
C PHE A 42 -3.58 -13.56 -2.11
N PHE A 43 -4.87 -13.35 -1.87
CA PHE A 43 -5.92 -13.37 -2.88
C PHE A 43 -6.25 -11.99 -3.49
N GLU A 44 -5.85 -10.88 -2.85
CA GLU A 44 -6.36 -9.54 -3.15
C GLU A 44 -5.36 -8.65 -3.92
N HIS A 45 -4.08 -9.03 -4.06
CA HIS A 45 -3.01 -8.39 -4.86
C HIS A 45 -3.41 -7.07 -5.56
N PHE A 46 -3.51 -5.98 -4.79
CA PHE A 46 -4.01 -4.66 -5.21
C PHE A 46 -4.93 -4.68 -6.43
N ALA A 47 -5.97 -5.52 -6.40
CA ALA A 47 -6.76 -5.81 -7.59
C ALA A 47 -7.56 -4.57 -8.01
N ARG A 48 -7.82 -4.45 -9.32
CA ARG A 48 -8.59 -3.35 -9.89
C ARG A 48 -9.94 -3.19 -9.16
N GLY A 49 -10.21 -1.98 -8.67
CA GLY A 49 -11.48 -1.61 -8.04
C GLY A 49 -11.67 -2.04 -6.59
N THR A 50 -10.58 -2.37 -5.87
CA THR A 50 -10.56 -2.76 -4.45
C THR A 50 -9.99 -1.71 -3.51
#